data_AF-A0A371XPG8-F1
#
_entry.id   AF-A0A371XPG8-F1
#
_cell.length_a   1.000
_cell.length_b   1.000
_cell.length_c   1.000
_cell.angle_alpha   90.00
_cell.angle_beta   90.00
_cell.angle_gamma   90.00
#
_symmetry.space_group_name_H-M   'P 1'
#
loop_
_entity.id
_entity.type
_entity.pdbx_description
1 polymer ?
#
loop_
_entity_poly.entity_id
_entity_poly.type
_entity_poly.pdbx_seq_one_letter_code
_entity_poly.pdbx_strand_id
1 'polypeptide(L)'
;MTDLDDEYVASARIPADVSKSDQVLGPLTARQSAILAVAALVLYAGYWATLPFMAPLAYLALVAPIAVVVTVVAVGRREGIGMDRLLLAAVRFHHTPKRRVPAPEGVRPLPALVPGAWRAKAGREPAALRMPCREVSDTGVLDLGHEGRSALAVCSTINFHLRTGGEQQALTEAFARWLNALTGPTQILVRAHRLDVTPLVDELTDQAPQLPHPALEQAALAHADFLDQLAAERDLLTRQVLLMAHEPSTSGGARAGHRLTEAARALEGAEITVTALNAEATAHTLRRAADPDATPMGGA
;
A
#
# COMPACT_ATOMS: atom_id res chain seq x y z
N MET A 1 -10.49 -44.70 -3.91
CA MET A 1 -10.11 -44.18 -5.23
C MET A 1 -10.02 -42.67 -5.08
N THR A 2 -9.04 -42.20 -4.31
CA THR A 2 -9.01 -40.83 -3.78
C THR A 2 -7.62 -40.32 -3.40
N ASP A 3 -6.54 -40.95 -3.87
CA ASP A 3 -5.16 -40.59 -3.44
C ASP A 3 -4.19 -40.33 -4.63
N LEU A 4 -4.68 -40.23 -5.86
CA LEU A 4 -3.81 -40.06 -7.05
C LEU A 4 -3.72 -38.62 -7.59
N ASP A 5 -4.53 -37.68 -7.09
CA ASP A 5 -4.55 -36.31 -7.62
C ASP A 5 -3.59 -35.35 -6.89
N ASP A 6 -3.09 -35.71 -5.70
CA ASP A 6 -2.16 -34.89 -4.91
C ASP A 6 -0.67 -35.09 -5.30
N GLU A 7 -0.36 -36.03 -6.19
CA GLU A 7 1.03 -36.40 -6.52
C GLU A 7 1.76 -35.35 -7.40
N TYR A 8 1.04 -34.36 -7.95
CA TYR A 8 1.61 -33.37 -8.88
C TYR A 8 1.82 -31.97 -8.31
N VAL A 9 1.45 -31.71 -7.04
CA VAL A 9 1.76 -30.43 -6.41
C VAL A 9 3.20 -30.49 -5.89
N ALA A 10 4.15 -30.03 -6.69
CA ALA A 10 5.52 -29.86 -6.25
C ALA A 10 5.52 -28.94 -5.01
N SER A 11 5.68 -29.53 -3.82
CA SER A 11 5.74 -28.76 -2.57
C SER A 11 7.02 -27.92 -2.56
N ALA A 12 6.89 -26.68 -3.00
CA ALA A 12 7.96 -25.70 -2.89
C ALA A 12 8.19 -25.44 -1.40
N ARG A 13 9.36 -25.81 -0.89
CA ARG A 13 9.74 -25.54 0.50
C ARG A 13 10.00 -24.03 0.63
N ILE A 14 8.94 -23.26 0.90
CA ILE A 14 9.03 -21.81 1.11
C ILE A 14 9.89 -21.58 2.37
N PRO A 15 11.04 -20.90 2.28
CA PRO A 15 11.83 -20.57 3.44
C PRO A 15 10.99 -19.76 4.42
N ALA A 16 10.98 -20.17 5.69
CA ALA A 16 10.29 -19.45 6.75
C ALA A 16 10.97 -18.07 6.93
N ASP A 17 10.36 -17.05 6.34
CA ASP A 17 10.66 -15.63 6.51
C ASP A 17 11.91 -15.10 5.77
N VAL A 18 11.76 -14.86 4.46
CA VAL A 18 12.73 -14.16 3.61
C VAL A 18 12.96 -12.69 4.05
N SER A 19 12.04 -12.13 4.84
CA SER A 19 12.10 -10.73 5.30
C SER A 19 12.77 -10.54 6.67
N LYS A 20 13.23 -11.62 7.30
CA LYS A 20 13.87 -11.55 8.61
C LYS A 20 15.18 -10.77 8.52
N SER A 21 15.25 -9.66 9.25
CA SER A 21 16.46 -8.85 9.34
C SER A 21 17.64 -9.67 9.86
N ASP A 22 18.79 -9.55 9.20
CA ASP A 22 20.00 -10.28 9.55
C ASP A 22 20.43 -10.01 11.01
N GLN A 23 20.77 -11.09 11.72
CA GLN A 23 21.10 -11.08 13.14
C GLN A 23 22.62 -11.17 13.27
N VAL A 24 23.23 -10.12 13.83
CA VAL A 24 24.70 -9.99 13.87
C VAL A 24 25.28 -10.38 15.23
N LEU A 25 24.52 -10.18 16.31
CA LEU A 25 24.97 -10.48 17.67
C LEU A 25 23.87 -11.19 18.45
N GLY A 26 23.86 -12.53 18.37
CA GLY A 26 22.81 -13.35 18.97
C GLY A 26 21.44 -12.98 18.38
N PRO A 27 20.42 -12.61 19.20
CA PRO A 27 19.10 -12.22 18.68
C PRO A 27 19.04 -10.78 18.12
N LEU A 28 20.13 -10.00 18.21
CA LEU A 28 20.13 -8.57 17.88
C LEU A 28 20.52 -8.31 16.42
N THR A 29 19.78 -7.42 15.79
CA THR A 29 20.11 -6.90 14.45
C THR A 29 21.30 -5.94 14.49
N ALA A 30 21.99 -5.74 13.36
CA ALA A 30 23.09 -4.77 13.24
C ALA A 30 22.72 -3.36 13.72
N ARG A 31 21.46 -2.95 13.49
CA ARG A 31 20.95 -1.64 13.94
C ARG A 31 20.80 -1.59 15.46
N GLN A 32 20.26 -2.65 16.06
CA GLN A 32 20.06 -2.72 17.51
C GLN A 32 21.39 -2.75 18.26
N SER A 33 22.36 -3.52 17.77
CA SER A 33 23.71 -3.54 18.34
C SER A 33 24.39 -2.17 18.22
N ALA A 34 24.25 -1.48 17.08
CA ALA A 34 24.77 -0.13 16.91
C ALA A 34 24.15 0.88 17.89
N ILE A 35 22.82 0.87 18.08
CA ILE A 35 22.14 1.75 19.03
C ILE A 35 22.64 1.51 20.46
N LEU A 36 22.73 0.24 20.88
CA LEU A 36 23.21 -0.12 22.21
C LEU A 36 24.69 0.22 22.41
N ALA A 37 25.53 0.00 21.40
CA ALA A 37 26.95 0.34 21.45
C ALA A 37 27.18 1.85 21.58
N VAL A 38 26.47 2.67 20.80
CA VAL A 38 26.53 4.13 20.88
C VAL A 38 26.04 4.60 22.25
N ALA A 39 24.92 4.05 22.75
CA ALA A 39 24.41 4.39 24.07
C ALA A 39 25.41 4.04 25.18
N ALA A 40 26.01 2.85 25.13
CA ALA A 40 27.03 2.43 26.08
C ALA A 40 28.25 3.38 26.06
N LEU A 41 28.69 3.79 24.87
CA LEU A 41 29.82 4.72 24.71
C LEU A 41 29.49 6.10 25.28
N VAL A 42 28.30 6.63 25.02
CA VAL A 42 27.83 7.92 25.57
C VAL A 42 27.75 7.87 27.10
N LEU A 43 27.16 6.81 27.66
CA LEU A 43 27.07 6.63 29.11
C LEU A 43 28.44 6.43 29.76
N TYR A 44 29.38 5.80 29.07
CA TYR A 44 30.75 5.64 29.54
C TYR A 44 31.54 6.96 29.49
N ALA A 45 31.41 7.73 28.42
CA ALA A 45 32.01 9.05 28.30
C ALA A 45 31.45 10.02 29.36
N GLY A 46 30.13 9.98 29.60
CA GLY A 46 29.47 10.75 30.66
C GLY A 46 29.98 10.38 32.06
N TYR A 47 30.29 9.10 32.30
CA TYR A 47 30.89 8.66 33.56
C TYR A 47 32.25 9.34 33.76
N TRP A 48 33.13 9.26 32.76
CA TRP A 48 34.44 9.90 32.82
C TRP A 48 34.38 11.42 33.02
N ALA A 49 33.43 12.09 32.38
CA ALA A 49 33.24 13.53 32.51
C ALA A 49 32.69 13.96 33.88
N THR A 50 31.94 13.08 34.56
CA THR A 50 31.28 13.37 35.84
C THR A 50 32.03 12.87 37.06
N LEU A 51 33.06 12.03 36.87
CA LEU A 51 34.02 11.62 37.91
C LEU A 51 34.51 12.77 38.82
N PRO A 52 34.79 14.00 38.33
CA PRO A 52 35.24 15.09 39.20
C PRO A 52 34.13 15.70 40.06
N PHE A 53 32.86 15.51 39.69
CA PHE A 53 31.73 16.27 40.21
C PHE A 53 30.73 15.42 41.01
N MET A 54 30.68 14.11 40.78
CA MET A 54 29.66 13.24 41.38
C MET A 54 30.24 11.89 41.80
N ALA A 55 29.72 11.34 42.90
CA ALA A 55 30.09 10.00 43.34
C ALA A 55 29.61 8.94 42.32
N PRO A 56 30.36 7.84 42.10
CA PRO A 56 30.00 6.81 41.11
C PRO A 56 28.60 6.22 41.31
N LEU A 57 28.16 6.03 42.56
CA LEU A 57 26.82 5.51 42.87
C LEU A 57 25.69 6.48 42.48
N ALA A 58 25.93 7.79 42.65
CA ALA A 58 24.95 8.81 42.25
C ALA A 58 24.79 8.88 40.73
N TYR A 59 25.90 8.76 39.99
CA TYR A 59 25.87 8.66 38.53
C TYR A 59 25.11 7.42 38.06
N LEU A 60 25.37 6.26 38.68
CA LEU A 60 24.68 5.00 38.35
C LEU A 60 23.17 5.10 38.59
N ALA A 61 22.74 5.69 39.71
CA ALA A 61 21.33 5.90 40.01
C ALA A 61 20.63 6.81 38.99
N LEU A 62 21.33 7.83 38.48
CA LEU A 62 20.82 8.74 37.45
C LEU A 62 20.71 8.07 36.07
N VAL A 63 21.71 7.27 35.70
CA VAL A 63 21.83 6.69 34.37
C VAL A 63 21.05 5.38 34.22
N ALA A 64 20.87 4.61 35.29
CA ALA A 64 20.11 3.36 35.26
C ALA A 64 18.73 3.47 34.57
N PRO A 65 17.84 4.44 34.92
CA PRO A 65 16.56 4.57 34.22
C PRO A 65 16.72 4.92 32.74
N ILE A 66 17.72 5.73 32.38
CA ILE A 66 18.02 6.09 30.99
C ILE A 66 18.45 4.85 30.21
N ALA A 67 19.35 4.04 30.77
CA ALA A 67 19.82 2.80 30.17
C ALA A 67 18.67 1.80 29.95
N VAL A 68 17.75 1.69 30.91
CA VAL A 68 16.53 0.86 30.78
C VAL A 68 15.66 1.36 29.62
N VAL A 69 15.36 2.66 29.56
CA VAL A 69 14.55 3.24 28.46
C VAL A 69 15.22 3.01 27.11
N VAL A 70 16.52 3.26 26.98
CA VAL A 70 17.25 3.04 25.73
C VAL A 70 17.22 1.57 25.32
N THR A 71 17.36 0.65 26.26
CA THR A 71 17.30 -0.79 25.99
C THR A 71 15.89 -1.20 25.53
N VAL A 72 14.85 -0.70 26.19
CA VAL A 72 13.46 -0.92 25.79
C VAL A 72 13.17 -0.35 24.41
N VAL A 73 13.72 0.83 24.08
CA VAL A 73 13.55 1.43 22.75
C VAL A 73 14.31 0.67 21.66
N ALA A 74 15.51 0.16 21.97
CA ALA A 74 16.33 -0.59 21.01
C ALA A 74 15.77 -2.01 20.76
N VAL A 75 15.32 -2.70 21.81
CA VAL A 75 14.87 -4.10 21.71
C VAL A 75 13.37 -4.20 21.49
N GLY A 76 12.59 -3.25 22.00
CA GLY A 76 11.14 -3.25 21.95
C GLY A 76 10.60 -3.24 20.53
N ARG A 77 9.64 -4.12 20.27
CA ARG A 77 8.89 -4.19 19.03
C ARG A 77 7.41 -4.17 19.33
N ARG A 78 6.66 -3.46 18.48
CA ARG A 78 5.20 -3.45 18.50
C ARG A 78 4.72 -3.73 17.08
N GLU A 79 3.94 -4.79 16.89
CA GLU A 79 3.41 -5.20 15.58
C GLU A 79 4.51 -5.34 14.50
N GLY A 80 5.69 -5.87 14.86
CA GLY A 80 6.84 -6.01 13.94
C GLY A 80 7.64 -4.73 13.68
N ILE A 81 7.20 -3.56 14.15
CA ILE A 81 7.91 -2.28 14.03
C ILE A 81 8.78 -2.05 15.29
N GLY A 82 10.04 -1.67 15.10
CA GLY A 82 10.94 -1.28 16.19
C GLY A 82 10.46 -0.01 16.91
N MET A 83 10.61 0.04 18.22
CA MET A 83 10.15 1.19 19.04
C MET A 83 10.90 2.48 18.69
N ASP A 84 12.14 2.38 18.23
CA ASP A 84 12.93 3.48 17.67
C ASP A 84 12.24 4.12 16.46
N ARG A 85 11.77 3.30 15.51
CA ARG A 85 11.04 3.75 14.31
C ARG A 85 9.68 4.32 14.68
N LEU A 86 9.00 3.70 15.65
CA LEU A 86 7.70 4.17 16.12
C LEU A 86 7.82 5.53 16.80
N LEU A 87 8.81 5.72 17.68
CA LEU A 87 9.11 7.03 18.29
C LEU A 87 9.46 8.07 17.23
N LEU A 88 10.31 7.72 16.27
CA LEU A 88 10.69 8.63 15.21
C LEU A 88 9.51 9.00 14.30
N ALA A 89 8.62 8.05 14.02
CA ALA A 89 7.36 8.30 13.33
C ALA A 89 6.43 9.20 14.15
N ALA A 90 6.33 8.99 15.47
CA ALA A 90 5.54 9.81 16.38
C ALA A 90 6.08 11.25 16.48
N VAL A 91 7.39 11.42 16.59
CA VAL A 91 8.06 12.74 16.57
C VAL A 91 7.81 13.43 15.23
N ARG A 92 8.02 12.73 14.11
CA ARG A 92 7.71 13.27 12.77
C ARG A 92 6.24 13.66 12.63
N PHE A 93 5.32 12.84 13.13
CA PHE A 93 3.89 13.09 13.13
C PHE A 93 3.54 14.34 13.94
N HIS A 94 4.15 14.50 15.11
CA HIS A 94 3.93 15.68 15.96
C HIS A 94 4.46 16.97 15.32
N HIS A 95 5.57 16.89 14.59
CA HIS A 95 6.13 18.02 13.85
C HIS A 95 5.49 18.27 12.49
N THR A 96 4.70 17.34 11.94
CA THR A 96 4.08 17.55 10.63
C THR A 96 2.87 18.47 10.75
N PRO A 97 2.71 19.44 9.82
CA PRO A 97 1.53 20.30 9.80
C PRO A 97 0.27 19.46 9.57
N LYS A 98 -0.67 19.58 10.52
CA LYS A 98 -1.95 18.83 10.54
C LYS A 98 -2.99 19.38 9.59
N ARG A 99 -2.88 20.66 9.22
CA ARG A 99 -3.76 21.32 8.25
C ARG A 99 -2.99 21.48 6.96
N ARG A 100 -3.42 20.78 5.92
CA ARG A 100 -2.84 20.86 4.58
C ARG A 100 -3.92 21.27 3.59
N VAL A 101 -3.61 22.18 2.68
CA VAL A 101 -4.55 22.73 1.69
C VAL A 101 -3.99 22.52 0.29
N PRO A 102 -4.82 22.18 -0.71
CA PRO A 102 -4.39 22.14 -2.10
C PRO A 102 -3.98 23.56 -2.54
N ALA A 103 -2.68 23.81 -2.57
CA ALA A 103 -2.08 25.11 -2.87
C ALA A 103 -0.84 24.88 -3.76
N PRO A 104 -1.02 24.66 -5.08
CA PRO A 104 0.07 24.33 -5.99
C PRO A 104 1.13 25.45 -6.04
N GLU A 105 0.70 26.71 -5.97
CA GLU A 105 1.56 27.90 -5.92
C GLU A 105 2.09 28.22 -4.51
N GLY A 106 1.88 27.32 -3.55
CA GLY A 106 2.15 27.55 -2.13
C GLY A 106 1.02 28.27 -1.41
N VAL A 107 1.10 28.25 -0.08
CA VAL A 107 0.10 28.87 0.78
C VAL A 107 0.39 30.37 0.85
N ARG A 108 -0.57 31.19 0.41
CA ARG A 108 -0.44 32.65 0.50
C ARG A 108 -0.47 33.08 1.97
N PRO A 109 0.48 33.91 2.42
CA PRO A 109 0.51 34.39 3.80
C PRO A 109 -0.68 35.30 4.07
N LEU A 110 -1.04 35.43 5.34
CA LEU A 110 -2.15 36.29 5.74
C LEU A 110 -1.83 37.76 5.39
N PRO A 111 -2.76 38.50 4.75
CA PRO A 111 -2.50 39.89 4.37
C PRO A 111 -2.03 40.78 5.53
N ALA A 112 -1.13 41.74 5.23
CA ALA A 112 -0.59 42.68 6.21
C ALA A 112 -1.68 43.58 6.86
N LEU A 113 -2.83 43.73 6.21
CA LEU A 113 -3.98 44.50 6.69
C LEU A 113 -4.70 43.85 7.90
N VAL A 114 -4.49 42.56 8.15
CA VAL A 114 -5.21 41.86 9.24
C VAL A 114 -4.73 42.35 10.63
N PRO A 115 -5.63 42.73 11.55
CA PRO A 115 -5.25 43.13 12.89
C PRO A 115 -4.44 42.06 13.64
N GLY A 116 -3.45 42.49 14.43
CA GLY A 116 -2.59 41.57 15.21
C GLY A 116 -3.36 40.64 16.16
N ALA A 117 -4.47 41.12 16.73
CA ALA A 117 -5.36 40.31 17.56
C ALA A 117 -6.01 39.14 16.81
N TRP A 118 -6.31 39.32 15.51
CA TRP A 118 -6.87 38.26 14.68
C TRP A 118 -5.79 37.30 14.19
N ARG A 119 -4.56 37.80 13.91
CA ARG A 119 -3.39 36.95 13.66
C ARG A 119 -3.02 36.08 14.86
N ALA A 120 -3.09 36.60 16.07
CA ALA A 120 -2.78 35.84 17.28
C ALA A 120 -3.82 34.74 17.56
N LYS A 121 -5.07 34.93 17.11
CA LYS A 121 -6.12 33.90 17.15
C LYS A 121 -6.04 32.93 15.98
N ALA A 122 -5.51 33.35 14.84
CA ALA A 122 -5.19 32.46 13.73
C ALA A 122 -4.06 31.54 14.19
N GLY A 123 -4.36 30.25 14.34
CA GLY A 123 -3.37 29.25 14.73
C GLY A 123 -2.25 29.09 13.69
N ARG A 124 -1.52 27.97 13.75
CA ARG A 124 -0.50 27.64 12.73
C ARG A 124 -1.07 27.72 11.31
N GLU A 125 -0.32 28.36 10.42
CA GLU A 125 -0.66 28.45 9.01
C GLU A 125 -0.81 27.04 8.40
N PRO A 126 -1.79 26.84 7.51
CA PRO A 126 -1.89 25.59 6.78
C PRO A 126 -0.66 25.40 5.91
N ALA A 127 -0.22 24.15 5.74
CA ALA A 127 0.85 23.83 4.82
C ALA A 127 0.28 23.45 3.43
N ALA A 128 1.09 23.58 2.39
CA ALA A 128 0.70 23.09 1.07
C ALA A 128 0.58 21.55 1.09
N LEU A 129 -0.52 21.02 0.55
CA LEU A 129 -0.70 19.59 0.34
C LEU A 129 0.22 19.14 -0.80
N ARG A 130 1.15 18.24 -0.51
CA ARG A 130 1.98 17.57 -1.51
C ARG A 130 1.30 16.27 -1.90
N MET A 131 0.87 16.18 -3.15
CA MET A 131 0.30 14.95 -3.70
C MET A 131 1.43 13.92 -3.94
N PRO A 132 1.17 12.61 -3.76
CA PRO A 132 2.15 11.56 -4.01
C PRO A 132 2.63 11.51 -5.48
N CYS A 133 1.78 11.91 -6.42
CA CYS A 133 2.11 12.08 -7.83
C CYS A 133 1.97 13.55 -8.24
N ARG A 134 2.81 14.00 -9.18
CA ARG A 134 2.76 15.35 -9.75
C ARG A 134 1.76 15.45 -10.89
N GLU A 135 1.74 14.44 -11.73
CA GLU A 135 0.96 14.41 -12.96
C GLU A 135 0.62 12.96 -13.35
N VAL A 136 -0.46 12.79 -14.10
CA VAL A 136 -0.82 11.57 -14.81
C VAL A 136 -0.75 11.89 -16.30
N SER A 137 0.11 11.20 -17.06
CA SER A 137 0.20 11.40 -18.51
C SER A 137 -1.07 10.93 -19.23
N ASP A 138 -1.26 11.34 -20.48
CA ASP A 138 -2.37 10.88 -21.33
C ASP A 138 -2.42 9.34 -21.47
N THR A 139 -1.26 8.70 -21.40
CA THR A 139 -1.10 7.24 -21.42
C THR A 139 -1.36 6.55 -20.07
N GLY A 140 -1.71 7.30 -19.01
CA GLY A 140 -1.97 6.77 -17.67
C GLY A 140 -0.73 6.53 -16.80
N VAL A 141 0.44 7.05 -17.20
CA VAL A 141 1.69 6.92 -16.43
C VAL A 141 1.79 8.02 -15.38
N LEU A 142 2.10 7.64 -14.14
CA LEU A 142 2.31 8.53 -13.00
C LEU A 142 3.70 9.16 -13.02
N ASP A 143 3.74 10.48 -12.81
CA ASP A 143 4.96 11.21 -12.48
C ASP A 143 5.16 11.28 -10.95
N LEU A 144 6.17 10.60 -10.44
CA LEU A 144 6.54 10.61 -9.01
C LEU A 144 7.66 11.62 -8.72
N GLY A 145 7.98 12.51 -9.66
CA GLY A 145 9.04 13.48 -9.57
C GLY A 145 10.41 12.80 -9.51
N HIS A 146 11.17 13.07 -8.44
CA HIS A 146 12.50 12.50 -8.26
C HIS A 146 12.52 10.99 -8.05
N GLU A 147 11.38 10.38 -7.69
CA GLU A 147 11.25 8.94 -7.49
C GLU A 147 11.07 8.20 -8.82
N GLY A 148 10.78 8.91 -9.92
CA GLY A 148 10.70 8.33 -11.26
C GLY A 148 9.27 8.26 -11.81
N ARG A 149 8.96 7.21 -12.57
CA ARG A 149 7.70 7.02 -13.30
C ARG A 149 7.09 5.67 -12.96
N SER A 150 5.76 5.60 -12.86
CA SER A 150 5.06 4.33 -12.62
C SER A 150 3.86 4.18 -13.53
N ALA A 151 3.67 2.99 -14.09
CA ALA A 151 2.47 2.64 -14.84
C ALA A 151 1.61 1.67 -14.02
N LEU A 152 0.29 1.76 -14.17
CA LEU A 152 -0.69 0.93 -13.48
C LEU A 152 -1.48 0.05 -14.45
N ALA A 153 -1.82 -1.16 -14.01
CA ALA A 153 -2.77 -2.05 -14.66
C ALA A 153 -3.71 -2.69 -13.65
N VAL A 154 -4.91 -3.04 -14.09
CA VAL A 154 -5.83 -3.93 -13.37
C VAL A 154 -5.64 -5.35 -13.87
N CYS A 155 -5.59 -6.31 -12.95
CA CYS A 155 -5.48 -7.72 -13.26
C CYS A 155 -6.79 -8.45 -12.94
N SER A 156 -7.16 -9.41 -13.79
CA SER A 156 -8.21 -10.38 -13.45
C SER A 156 -7.71 -11.38 -12.39
N THR A 157 -8.64 -12.18 -11.88
CA THR A 157 -8.36 -13.28 -10.96
C THR A 157 -8.92 -14.58 -11.50
N ILE A 158 -8.31 -15.69 -11.10
CA ILE A 158 -8.76 -17.04 -11.45
C ILE A 158 -9.12 -17.84 -10.20
N ASN A 159 -10.04 -18.80 -10.33
CA ASN A 159 -10.39 -19.73 -9.27
C ASN A 159 -9.36 -20.87 -9.20
N PHE A 160 -8.13 -20.55 -8.80
CA PHE A 160 -6.99 -21.46 -8.82
C PHE A 160 -7.26 -22.80 -8.11
N HIS A 161 -7.94 -22.78 -6.96
CA HIS A 161 -8.25 -23.99 -6.19
C HIS A 161 -9.28 -24.93 -6.86
N LEU A 162 -10.03 -24.46 -7.85
CA LEU A 162 -10.97 -25.30 -8.61
C LEU A 162 -10.32 -26.01 -9.80
N ARG A 163 -9.03 -25.73 -10.05
CA ARG A 163 -8.25 -26.35 -11.14
C ARG A 163 -7.70 -27.70 -10.70
N THR A 164 -7.48 -28.60 -11.66
CA THR A 164 -6.79 -29.87 -11.43
C THR A 164 -5.31 -29.64 -11.08
N GLY A 165 -4.63 -30.61 -10.46
CA GLY A 165 -3.22 -30.46 -10.06
C GLY A 165 -2.29 -30.11 -11.23
N GLY A 166 -2.48 -30.74 -12.40
CA GLY A 166 -1.71 -30.44 -13.61
C GLY A 166 -1.94 -29.02 -14.14
N GLU A 167 -3.19 -28.55 -14.12
CA GLU A 167 -3.52 -27.16 -14.48
C GLU A 167 -2.92 -26.16 -13.49
N GLN A 168 -3.02 -26.43 -12.18
CA GLN A 168 -2.42 -25.60 -11.15
C GLN A 168 -0.90 -25.46 -11.34
N GLN A 169 -0.22 -26.57 -11.67
CA GLN A 169 1.21 -26.57 -11.96
C GLN A 169 1.53 -25.73 -13.20
N ALA A 170 0.79 -25.91 -14.30
CA ALA A 170 1.00 -25.14 -15.53
C ALA A 170 0.80 -23.62 -15.33
N LEU A 171 -0.24 -23.22 -14.58
CA LEU A 171 -0.50 -21.83 -14.22
C LEU A 171 0.61 -21.25 -13.32
N THR A 172 1.09 -22.05 -12.35
CA THR A 172 2.19 -21.67 -11.46
C THR A 172 3.48 -21.45 -12.24
N GLU A 173 3.78 -22.32 -13.20
CA GLU A 173 4.96 -22.19 -14.06
C GLU A 173 4.88 -20.96 -14.98
N ALA A 174 3.69 -20.65 -15.53
CA ALA A 174 3.48 -19.44 -16.31
C ALA A 174 3.71 -18.18 -15.47
N PHE A 175 3.16 -18.14 -14.26
CA PHE A 175 3.39 -17.04 -13.33
C PHE A 175 4.87 -16.92 -12.93
N ALA A 176 5.55 -18.05 -12.68
CA ALA A 176 6.98 -18.08 -12.38
C ALA A 176 7.85 -17.57 -13.54
N ARG A 177 7.50 -17.89 -14.79
CA ARG A 177 8.17 -17.32 -15.98
C ARG A 177 8.06 -15.81 -16.01
N TRP A 178 6.89 -15.26 -15.72
CA TRP A 178 6.71 -13.81 -15.62
C TRP A 178 7.59 -13.20 -14.52
N LEU A 179 7.60 -13.78 -13.31
CA LEU A 179 8.44 -13.29 -12.21
C LEU A 179 9.93 -13.28 -12.58
N ASN A 180 10.41 -14.32 -13.25
CA ASN A 180 11.80 -14.43 -13.70
C ASN A 180 12.14 -13.46 -14.85
N ALA A 181 11.15 -12.96 -15.58
CA ALA A 181 11.33 -12.00 -16.66
C ALA A 181 11.32 -10.53 -16.18
N LEU A 182 11.04 -10.27 -14.89
CA LEU A 182 10.98 -8.91 -14.37
C LEU A 182 12.35 -8.22 -14.42
N THR A 183 12.42 -7.11 -15.14
CA THR A 183 13.63 -6.31 -15.33
C THR A 183 13.77 -5.12 -14.36
N GLY A 184 12.80 -4.94 -13.47
CA GLY A 184 12.81 -3.84 -12.50
C GLY A 184 11.77 -4.01 -11.39
N PRO A 185 11.61 -2.99 -10.54
CA PRO A 185 10.64 -3.04 -9.43
C PRO A 185 9.21 -3.15 -9.95
N THR A 186 8.50 -4.18 -9.50
CA THR A 186 7.10 -4.44 -9.82
C THR A 186 6.36 -4.66 -8.50
N GLN A 187 5.19 -4.05 -8.34
CA GLN A 187 4.36 -4.21 -7.16
C GLN A 187 3.00 -4.80 -7.55
N ILE A 188 2.56 -5.80 -6.79
CA ILE A 188 1.19 -6.32 -6.84
C ILE A 188 0.48 -5.79 -5.60
N LEU A 189 -0.61 -5.07 -5.79
CA LEU A 189 -1.46 -4.56 -4.72
C LEU A 189 -2.82 -5.25 -4.82
N VAL A 190 -3.15 -6.05 -3.81
CA VAL A 190 -4.48 -6.63 -3.63
C VAL A 190 -5.22 -5.80 -2.60
N ARG A 191 -6.36 -5.24 -2.99
CA ARG A 191 -7.20 -4.41 -2.11
C ARG A 191 -8.65 -4.87 -2.19
N ALA A 192 -9.34 -4.81 -1.05
CA ALA A 192 -10.77 -5.10 -0.96
C ALA A 192 -11.54 -3.79 -0.82
N HIS A 193 -12.68 -3.68 -1.51
CA HIS A 193 -13.56 -2.53 -1.45
C HIS A 193 -15.00 -2.94 -1.38
N ARG A 194 -15.83 -2.02 -0.89
CA ARG A 194 -17.27 -2.12 -1.06
C ARG A 194 -17.62 -2.11 -2.55
N LEU A 195 -18.52 -3.02 -2.91
CA LEU A 195 -19.12 -3.14 -4.24
C LEU A 195 -20.44 -2.40 -4.24
N ASP A 196 -20.61 -1.50 -5.21
CA ASP A 196 -21.87 -0.82 -5.48
C ASP A 196 -22.58 -1.58 -6.59
N VAL A 197 -23.70 -2.21 -6.26
CA VAL A 197 -24.53 -2.94 -7.22
C VAL A 197 -25.62 -2.07 -7.82
N THR A 198 -25.83 -0.85 -7.33
CA THR A 198 -26.88 0.04 -7.84
C THR A 198 -26.79 0.27 -9.35
N PRO A 199 -25.60 0.50 -9.96
CA PRO A 199 -25.50 0.65 -11.41
C PRO A 199 -25.96 -0.60 -12.18
N LEU A 200 -25.69 -1.80 -11.64
CA LEU A 200 -26.09 -3.07 -12.26
C LEU A 200 -27.60 -3.31 -12.11
N VAL A 201 -28.16 -2.95 -10.95
CA VAL A 201 -29.61 -3.01 -10.69
C VAL A 201 -30.36 -2.07 -11.62
N ASP A 202 -29.88 -0.83 -11.77
CA ASP A 202 -30.44 0.16 -12.69
C ASP A 202 -30.38 -0.35 -14.13
N GLU A 203 -29.24 -0.90 -14.56
CA GLU A 203 -29.08 -1.48 -15.90
C GLU A 203 -30.04 -2.65 -16.15
N LEU A 204 -30.15 -3.59 -15.20
CA LEU A 204 -31.08 -4.72 -15.31
C LEU A 204 -32.53 -4.24 -15.41
N THR A 205 -32.89 -3.21 -14.63
CA THR A 205 -34.25 -2.65 -14.61
C THR A 205 -34.58 -1.92 -15.91
N ASP A 206 -33.63 -1.17 -16.47
CA ASP A 206 -33.79 -0.43 -17.72
C ASP A 206 -33.80 -1.34 -18.96
N GLN A 207 -33.06 -2.44 -18.94
CA GLN A 207 -32.98 -3.41 -20.04
C GLN A 207 -34.09 -4.45 -20.00
N ALA A 208 -34.67 -4.74 -18.83
CA ALA A 208 -35.71 -5.78 -18.68
C ALA A 208 -36.89 -5.64 -19.67
N PRO A 209 -37.47 -4.44 -19.89
CA PRO A 209 -38.59 -4.27 -20.84
C PRO A 209 -38.22 -4.47 -22.30
N GLN A 210 -36.92 -4.48 -22.63
CA GLN A 210 -36.42 -4.66 -24.00
C GLN A 210 -36.20 -6.14 -24.35
N LEU A 211 -36.37 -7.04 -23.38
CA LEU A 211 -36.16 -8.47 -23.57
C LEU A 211 -37.27 -9.08 -24.44
N PRO A 212 -36.94 -10.02 -25.34
CA PRO A 212 -37.87 -10.52 -26.35
C PRO A 212 -39.01 -11.41 -25.80
N HIS A 213 -38.95 -11.81 -24.53
CA HIS A 213 -39.92 -12.73 -23.92
C HIS A 213 -40.28 -12.28 -22.49
N PRO A 214 -41.57 -12.27 -22.11
CA PRO A 214 -42.02 -11.75 -20.80
C PRO A 214 -41.42 -12.52 -19.61
N ALA A 215 -41.16 -13.81 -19.75
CA ALA A 215 -40.46 -14.57 -18.70
C ALA A 215 -39.01 -14.10 -18.46
N LEU A 216 -38.33 -13.59 -19.50
CA LEU A 216 -36.97 -13.04 -19.36
C LEU A 216 -37.01 -11.67 -18.69
N GLU A 217 -37.98 -10.83 -19.02
CA GLU A 217 -38.25 -9.56 -18.32
C GLU A 217 -38.50 -9.81 -16.83
N GLN A 218 -39.39 -10.73 -16.49
CA GLN A 218 -39.67 -11.09 -15.09
C GLN A 218 -38.43 -11.63 -14.37
N ALA A 219 -37.60 -12.44 -15.04
CA ALA A 219 -36.37 -12.96 -14.45
C ALA A 219 -35.33 -11.86 -14.21
N ALA A 220 -35.19 -10.89 -15.12
CA ALA A 220 -34.28 -9.76 -14.96
C ALA A 220 -34.69 -8.85 -13.80
N LEU A 221 -35.98 -8.53 -13.68
CA LEU A 221 -36.51 -7.75 -12.55
C LEU A 221 -36.36 -8.49 -11.21
N ALA A 222 -36.67 -9.79 -11.18
CA ALA A 222 -36.46 -10.59 -9.96
C ALA A 222 -34.98 -10.67 -9.57
N HIS A 223 -34.06 -10.67 -10.54
CA HIS A 223 -32.63 -10.62 -10.26
C HIS A 223 -32.20 -9.26 -9.71
N ALA A 224 -32.69 -8.16 -10.27
CA ALA A 224 -32.47 -6.80 -9.76
C ALA A 224 -32.95 -6.69 -8.29
N ASP A 225 -34.18 -7.13 -8.00
CA ASP A 225 -34.73 -7.17 -6.63
C ASP A 225 -33.86 -7.99 -5.66
N PHE A 226 -33.34 -9.14 -6.12
CA PHE A 226 -32.45 -9.98 -5.32
C PHE A 226 -31.12 -9.27 -5.01
N LEU A 227 -30.52 -8.59 -5.99
CA LEU A 227 -29.27 -7.86 -5.80
C LEU A 227 -29.44 -6.69 -4.83
N ASP A 228 -30.55 -5.97 -4.93
CA ASP A 228 -30.89 -4.90 -3.99
C ASP A 228 -31.09 -5.42 -2.57
N GLN A 229 -31.83 -6.51 -2.40
CA GLN A 229 -32.00 -7.15 -1.09
C GLN A 229 -30.65 -7.62 -0.53
N LEU A 230 -29.81 -8.21 -1.37
CA LEU A 230 -28.49 -8.69 -0.96
C LEU A 230 -27.58 -7.53 -0.50
N ALA A 231 -27.61 -6.40 -1.19
CA ALA A 231 -26.87 -5.20 -0.82
C ALA A 231 -27.43 -4.53 0.46
N ALA A 232 -28.74 -4.61 0.70
CA ALA A 232 -29.36 -4.12 1.92
C ALA A 232 -29.01 -4.97 3.16
N GLU A 233 -28.84 -6.28 2.98
CA GLU A 233 -28.58 -7.20 4.09
C GLU A 233 -27.08 -7.40 4.39
N ARG A 234 -26.20 -7.18 3.42
CA ARG A 234 -24.78 -7.53 3.53
C ARG A 234 -23.85 -6.45 2.99
N ASP A 235 -22.70 -6.31 3.64
CA ASP A 235 -21.57 -5.58 3.08
C ASP A 235 -20.95 -6.38 1.93
N LEU A 236 -21.30 -6.00 0.70
CA LEU A 236 -20.74 -6.59 -0.52
C LEU A 236 -19.32 -6.08 -0.73
N LEU A 237 -18.37 -7.00 -0.85
CA LEU A 237 -16.96 -6.69 -1.06
C LEU A 237 -16.45 -7.31 -2.36
N THR A 238 -15.68 -6.54 -3.11
CA THR A 238 -14.93 -7.02 -4.28
C THR A 238 -13.43 -6.85 -4.06
N ARG A 239 -12.63 -7.69 -4.75
CA ARG A 239 -11.18 -7.61 -4.74
C ARG A 239 -10.71 -6.98 -6.04
N GLN A 240 -9.93 -5.91 -5.91
CA GLN A 240 -9.21 -5.32 -7.03
C GLN A 240 -7.73 -5.68 -6.91
N VAL A 241 -7.19 -6.30 -7.95
CA VAL A 241 -5.76 -6.58 -8.07
C VAL A 241 -5.15 -5.55 -9.01
N LEU A 242 -4.22 -4.76 -8.50
CA LEU A 242 -3.48 -3.76 -9.27
C LEU A 242 -2.03 -4.23 -9.44
N LEU A 243 -1.52 -4.08 -10.66
CA LEU A 243 -0.13 -4.28 -11.00
C LEU A 243 0.51 -2.92 -11.29
N MET A 244 1.62 -2.63 -10.62
CA MET A 244 2.40 -1.42 -10.85
C MET A 244 3.79 -1.78 -11.35
N ALA A 245 4.18 -1.22 -12.48
CA ALA A 245 5.55 -1.25 -12.97
C ALA A 245 6.21 0.10 -12.67
N HIS A 246 7.28 0.07 -11.86
CA HIS A 246 7.98 1.28 -11.43
C HIS A 246 9.36 1.38 -12.10
N GLU A 247 9.66 2.58 -12.60
CA GLU A 247 10.94 2.95 -13.19
C GLU A 247 11.56 4.11 -12.41
N PRO A 248 12.75 3.94 -11.79
CA PRO A 248 13.39 4.97 -10.96
C PRO A 248 13.92 6.16 -11.78
N SER A 249 13.83 6.11 -13.11
CA SER A 249 14.23 7.20 -13.99
C SER A 249 13.07 8.16 -14.26
N THR A 250 13.35 9.46 -14.23
CA THR A 250 12.38 10.51 -14.57
C THR A 250 11.93 10.47 -16.03
N SER A 251 12.74 9.89 -16.93
CA SER A 251 12.41 9.62 -18.34
C SER A 251 11.85 8.22 -18.59
N GLY A 252 11.65 7.41 -17.55
CA GLY A 252 11.28 5.99 -17.64
C GLY A 252 9.83 5.69 -18.02
N GLY A 253 9.02 6.68 -18.37
CA GLY A 253 7.57 6.49 -18.53
C GLY A 253 7.19 5.47 -19.61
N ALA A 254 7.83 5.54 -20.78
CA ALA A 254 7.61 4.58 -21.87
C ALA A 254 8.03 3.15 -21.46
N ARG A 255 9.10 3.01 -20.68
CA ARG A 255 9.60 1.72 -20.20
C ARG A 255 8.64 1.11 -19.17
N ALA A 256 8.09 1.92 -18.27
CA ALA A 256 7.07 1.47 -17.32
C ALA A 256 5.83 0.91 -18.04
N GLY A 257 5.34 1.61 -19.09
CA GLY A 257 4.24 1.11 -19.92
C GLY A 257 4.59 -0.16 -20.71
N HIS A 258 5.81 -0.25 -21.25
CA HIS A 258 6.28 -1.45 -21.94
C HIS A 258 6.28 -2.68 -21.02
N ARG A 259 6.74 -2.52 -19.78
CA ARG A 259 6.76 -3.61 -18.79
C ARG A 259 5.37 -4.12 -18.43
N LEU A 260 4.34 -3.27 -18.43
CA LEU A 260 2.96 -3.75 -18.28
C LEU A 260 2.48 -4.54 -19.51
N THR A 261 2.93 -4.15 -20.70
CA THR A 261 2.62 -4.89 -21.94
C THR A 261 3.30 -6.26 -21.95
N GLU A 262 4.56 -6.33 -21.51
CA GLU A 262 5.28 -7.59 -21.29
C GLU A 262 4.60 -8.44 -20.23
N ALA A 263 4.16 -7.84 -19.12
CA ALA A 263 3.41 -8.53 -18.08
C ALA A 263 2.09 -9.10 -18.61
N ALA A 264 1.35 -8.35 -19.43
CA ALA A 264 0.11 -8.82 -20.05
C ALA A 264 0.33 -10.07 -20.91
N ARG A 265 1.37 -10.07 -21.75
CA ARG A 265 1.72 -11.24 -22.58
C ARG A 265 2.19 -12.43 -21.76
N ALA A 266 3.00 -12.20 -20.73
CA ALA A 266 3.55 -13.27 -19.91
C ALA A 266 2.47 -13.92 -19.02
N LEU A 267 1.54 -13.12 -18.51
CA LEU A 267 0.47 -13.56 -17.61
C LEU A 267 -0.74 -14.15 -18.34
N GLU A 268 -0.87 -13.94 -19.65
CA GLU A 268 -1.87 -14.62 -20.48
C GLU A 268 -1.77 -16.15 -20.39
N GLY A 269 -0.54 -16.69 -20.35
CA GLY A 269 -0.30 -18.13 -20.13
C GLY A 269 -0.67 -18.62 -18.74
N ALA A 270 -0.91 -17.71 -17.79
CA ALA A 270 -1.46 -17.98 -16.46
C ALA A 270 -2.96 -17.66 -16.38
N GLU A 271 -3.63 -17.43 -17.52
CA GLU A 271 -5.04 -17.03 -17.62
C GLU A 271 -5.38 -15.72 -16.88
N ILE A 272 -4.37 -14.87 -16.63
CA ILE A 272 -4.55 -13.59 -15.96
C ILE A 272 -4.50 -12.47 -17.02
N THR A 273 -5.63 -11.79 -17.19
CA THR A 273 -5.74 -10.62 -18.06
C THR A 273 -5.18 -9.40 -17.34
N VAL A 274 -4.24 -8.69 -17.98
CA VAL A 274 -3.65 -7.45 -17.46
C VAL A 274 -4.03 -6.31 -18.38
N THR A 275 -4.82 -5.37 -17.87
CA THR A 275 -5.29 -4.21 -18.63
C THR A 275 -4.64 -2.95 -18.08
N ALA A 276 -3.75 -2.33 -18.87
CA ALA A 276 -3.13 -1.06 -18.50
C ALA A 276 -4.19 0.03 -18.33
N LEU A 277 -4.09 0.81 -17.25
CA LEU A 277 -5.02 1.89 -16.97
C LEU A 277 -4.69 3.12 -17.82
N ASN A 278 -5.71 3.69 -18.44
CA ASN A 278 -5.61 4.98 -19.13
C ASN A 278 -5.56 6.14 -18.11
N ALA A 279 -5.38 7.38 -18.59
CA ALA A 279 -5.31 8.57 -17.75
C ALA A 279 -6.49 8.71 -16.78
N GLU A 280 -7.71 8.52 -17.28
CA GLU A 280 -8.94 8.66 -16.50
C GLU A 280 -9.06 7.59 -15.42
N ALA A 281 -8.89 6.32 -15.77
CA ALA A 281 -8.98 5.19 -14.83
C ALA A 281 -7.86 5.24 -13.78
N THR A 282 -6.66 5.69 -14.15
CA THR A 282 -5.55 5.93 -13.22
C THR A 282 -5.90 7.05 -12.23
N ALA A 283 -6.40 8.20 -12.72
CA ALA A 283 -6.80 9.31 -11.86
C ALA A 283 -7.96 8.91 -10.92
N HIS A 284 -8.95 8.17 -11.42
CA HIS A 284 -10.05 7.63 -10.63
C HIS A 284 -9.54 6.69 -9.53
N THR A 285 -8.64 5.78 -9.85
CA THR A 285 -8.02 4.85 -8.89
C THR A 285 -7.27 5.58 -7.78
N LEU A 286 -6.54 6.65 -8.12
CA LEU A 286 -5.83 7.49 -7.15
C LEU A 286 -6.79 8.28 -6.25
N ARG A 287 -7.84 8.88 -6.82
CA ARG A 287 -8.87 9.60 -6.02
C ARG A 287 -9.50 8.67 -5.00
N ARG A 288 -9.89 7.45 -5.41
CA ARG A 288 -10.44 6.42 -4.52
C ARG A 288 -9.46 5.88 -3.49
N ALA A 289 -8.15 6.04 -3.70
CA ALA A 289 -7.15 5.70 -2.71
C ALA A 289 -6.92 6.82 -1.69
N ALA A 290 -7.17 8.08 -2.08
CA ALA A 290 -7.00 9.25 -1.25
C ALA A 290 -8.28 9.65 -0.47
N ASP A 291 -9.44 9.16 -0.91
CA ASP A 291 -10.73 9.45 -0.29
C ASP A 291 -11.12 8.31 0.69
N PRO A 292 -11.15 8.56 2.01
CA PRO A 292 -11.56 7.57 3.00
C PRO A 292 -13.05 7.23 2.92
N ASP A 293 -13.86 8.12 2.34
CA ASP A 293 -15.32 7.99 2.19
C ASP A 293 -15.70 7.66 0.74
N ALA A 294 -14.72 7.24 -0.08
CA ALA A 294 -14.89 6.98 -1.50
C ALA A 294 -16.10 6.09 -1.78
N THR A 295 -16.88 6.50 -2.78
CA THR A 295 -17.99 5.69 -3.30
C THR A 295 -17.48 4.29 -3.71
N PRO A 296 -18.30 3.25 -3.48
CA PRO A 296 -17.92 1.89 -3.81
C PRO A 296 -17.72 1.73 -5.34
N MET A 297 -16.98 0.70 -5.76
CA MET A 297 -16.81 0.44 -7.21
C MET A 297 -18.17 0.08 -7.78
N GLY A 298 -18.59 0.68 -8.90
CA GLY A 298 -19.64 0.08 -9.70
C GLY A 298 -19.24 -1.33 -10.11
N GLY A 299 -20.15 -2.29 -10.00
CA GLY A 299 -20.00 -3.60 -10.62
C GLY A 299 -19.78 -3.42 -12.12
N ALA A 300 -18.77 -4.10 -12.66
CA ALA A 300 -18.53 -4.26 -14.09
C ALA A 300 -18.70 -5.74 -14.44
#